data_AF-A0A919QA47-F1
#
_entry.id   AF-A0A919QA47-F1
#
_cell.length_a   1.000
_cell.length_b   1.000
_cell.length_c   1.000
_cell.angle_alpha   90.00
_cell.angle_beta   90.00
_cell.angle_gamma   90.00
#
_symmetry.space_group_name_H-M   'P 1'
#
loop_
_entity.id
_entity.type
_entity.pdbx_description
1 polymer ?
#
loop_
_entity_poly.entity_id
_entity_poly.type
_entity_poly.pdbx_seq_one_letter_code
_entity_poly.pdbx_strand_id
1 'polypeptide(L)'
;MIDLAVGLLAVYVVFSLLINGIVEGIVKFRGLRGRFLWEHLRDELDPQRPAGSPAKLWRWLAGLPLVGSMAGHSFREILDPYRPRAARSTMRFARQLVMGGKDHRPFFEQAGSPAMEEPVALADLLHQRLRAIDDPERGGRSGIKRISPNLFARAMAEIVEELGGAEQAVVRLRAGGNPFSRSLHLIRQKAGDDVEKLHQAMEEWFTIQDQFVSGLFRRHLLRVIMVVAFGLTCLFAVDTLAYVQDIVNDNALRAHLASDGGIDDAAVPSMMPCPPGGPADVCVAMELGRPALIEVFAHSPVRLTFPPYGPPTLVLDVEGWWDRLTDSNHWLGYGVTFVALAIGSSFWWNVVLSIVGMRPRR
;
A
#
# COMPACT_ATOMS: atom_id res chain seq x y z
N MET A 1 24.42 24.33 4.55
CA MET A 1 23.18 24.13 3.74
C MET A 1 23.17 22.83 2.95
N ILE A 2 24.26 22.46 2.27
CA ILE A 2 24.33 21.19 1.51
C ILE A 2 24.20 19.98 2.44
N ASP A 3 24.96 19.95 3.55
CA ASP A 3 24.92 18.82 4.49
C ASP A 3 23.54 18.62 5.13
N LEU A 4 22.84 19.71 5.46
CA LEU A 4 21.44 19.71 5.90
C LEU A 4 20.53 19.04 4.87
N ALA A 5 20.61 19.46 3.61
CA ALA A 5 19.78 18.93 2.54
C ALA A 5 20.06 17.44 2.30
N VAL A 6 21.33 17.03 2.37
CA VAL A 6 21.74 15.62 2.23
C VAL A 6 21.23 14.77 3.38
N GLY A 7 21.36 15.24 4.64
CA GLY A 7 20.87 14.52 5.81
C GLY A 7 19.35 14.33 5.79
N LEU A 8 18.61 15.39 5.48
CA LEU A 8 17.15 15.34 5.36
C LEU A 8 16.71 14.39 4.23
N LEU A 9 17.38 14.46 3.08
CA LEU A 9 17.13 13.58 1.94
C LEU A 9 17.38 12.11 2.30
N ALA A 10 18.47 11.81 3.00
CA ALA A 10 18.80 10.46 3.45
C ALA A 10 17.71 9.88 4.37
N VAL A 11 17.22 10.68 5.33
CA VAL A 11 16.11 10.27 6.21
C VAL A 11 14.87 9.92 5.39
N TYR A 12 14.43 10.79 4.48
CA TYR A 12 13.22 10.51 3.68
C TYR A 12 13.38 9.30 2.75
N VAL A 13 14.57 9.07 2.19
CA VAL A 13 14.84 7.88 1.38
C VAL A 13 14.68 6.62 2.21
N VAL A 14 15.27 6.58 3.42
CA VAL A 14 15.16 5.42 4.33
C VAL A 14 13.71 5.15 4.72
N PHE A 15 12.97 6.18 5.14
CA PHE A 15 11.56 6.03 5.50
C PHE A 15 10.70 5.61 4.30
N SER A 16 10.99 6.12 3.11
CA SER A 16 10.25 5.76 1.90
C SER A 16 10.50 4.30 1.49
N LEU A 17 11.73 3.81 1.66
CA LEU A 17 12.06 2.40 1.46
C LEU A 17 11.34 1.50 2.49
N LEU A 18 11.30 1.93 3.75
CA LEU A 18 10.57 1.25 4.81
C LEU A 18 9.08 1.14 4.48
N ILE A 19 8.44 2.24 4.06
CA ILE A 19 7.03 2.25 3.62
C ILE A 19 6.81 1.24 2.50
N ASN A 20 7.65 1.28 1.47
CA ASN A 20 7.50 0.38 0.34
C ASN A 20 7.66 -1.09 0.76
N GLY A 21 8.62 -1.40 1.64
CA GLY A 21 8.80 -2.73 2.21
C GLY A 21 7.61 -3.21 3.05
N ILE A 22 7.04 -2.34 3.89
CA ILE A 22 5.84 -2.64 4.69
C ILE A 22 4.64 -2.89 3.77
N VAL A 23 4.41 -2.00 2.79
CA VAL A 23 3.30 -2.11 1.84
C VAL A 23 3.42 -3.39 1.01
N GLU A 24 4.61 -3.68 0.50
CA GLU A 24 4.89 -4.92 -0.24
C GLU A 24 4.65 -6.14 0.65
N GLY A 25 5.11 -6.11 1.90
CA GLY A 25 4.84 -7.13 2.90
C GLY A 25 3.35 -7.37 3.12
N ILE A 26 2.56 -6.31 3.31
CA ILE A 26 1.10 -6.38 3.49
C ILE A 26 0.43 -6.98 2.25
N VAL A 27 0.82 -6.52 1.05
CA VAL A 27 0.23 -6.98 -0.22
C VAL A 27 0.56 -8.46 -0.47
N LYS A 28 1.83 -8.85 -0.28
CA LYS A 28 2.29 -10.24 -0.45
C LYS A 28 1.65 -11.18 0.56
N PHE A 29 1.62 -10.78 1.83
CA PHE A 29 1.05 -11.57 2.91
C PHE A 29 -0.44 -11.84 2.70
N ARG A 30 -1.20 -10.83 2.27
CA ARG A 30 -2.65 -10.95 2.09
C ARG A 30 -3.08 -11.48 0.72
N GLY A 31 -2.15 -11.71 -0.22
CA GLY A 31 -2.46 -12.20 -1.57
C GLY A 31 -3.48 -11.32 -2.31
N LEU A 32 -3.47 -10.01 -2.05
CA LEU A 32 -4.57 -9.09 -2.37
C LEU A 32 -4.93 -9.09 -3.85
N ARG A 33 -3.93 -9.10 -4.73
CA ARG A 33 -4.15 -9.05 -6.18
C ARG A 33 -5.01 -10.22 -6.67
N GLY A 34 -4.72 -11.44 -6.24
CA GLY A 34 -5.50 -12.63 -6.62
C GLY A 34 -6.92 -12.61 -6.08
N ARG A 35 -7.13 -12.05 -4.89
CA ARG A 35 -8.47 -11.91 -4.29
C ARG A 35 -9.34 -10.89 -5.04
N PHE A 36 -8.79 -9.72 -5.35
CA PHE A 36 -9.49 -8.70 -6.14
C PHE A 36 -9.90 -9.24 -7.51
N LEU A 37 -8.99 -9.96 -8.17
CA LEU A 37 -9.28 -10.56 -9.47
C LEU A 37 -10.36 -11.63 -9.36
N TRP A 38 -10.30 -12.50 -8.35
CA TRP A 38 -11.30 -13.54 -8.16
C TRP A 38 -12.69 -12.99 -7.84
N GLU A 39 -12.80 -11.98 -6.98
CA GLU A 39 -14.10 -11.36 -6.68
C GLU A 39 -14.69 -10.67 -7.91
N HIS A 40 -13.85 -9.98 -8.70
CA HIS A 40 -14.29 -9.38 -9.96
C HIS A 40 -14.76 -10.43 -10.97
N LEU A 41 -14.00 -11.52 -11.15
CA LEU A 41 -14.38 -12.63 -12.02
C LEU A 41 -15.66 -13.30 -11.53
N ARG A 42 -15.81 -13.53 -10.23
CA ARG A 42 -17.03 -14.11 -9.66
C ARG A 42 -18.24 -13.23 -9.90
N ASP A 43 -18.13 -11.92 -9.69
CA ASP A 43 -19.22 -10.98 -9.95
C ASP A 43 -19.62 -10.93 -11.43
N GLU A 44 -18.63 -11.06 -12.34
CA GLU A 44 -18.87 -11.07 -13.78
C GLU A 44 -19.42 -12.42 -14.28
N LEU A 45 -19.00 -13.53 -13.67
CA LEU A 45 -19.45 -14.87 -14.03
C LEU A 45 -20.81 -15.21 -13.40
N ASP A 46 -21.09 -14.80 -12.16
CA ASP A 46 -22.34 -15.12 -11.46
C ASP A 46 -22.83 -13.95 -10.58
N PRO A 47 -23.49 -12.93 -11.17
CA PRO A 47 -24.01 -11.80 -10.42
C PRO A 47 -25.26 -12.17 -9.63
N GLN A 48 -25.11 -12.66 -8.40
CA GLN A 48 -26.24 -12.79 -7.48
C GLN A 48 -26.76 -11.39 -7.06
N ARG A 49 -28.05 -11.08 -7.34
CA ARG A 49 -28.73 -9.83 -6.90
C ARG A 49 -29.18 -9.91 -5.43
N PRO A 50 -29.45 -8.79 -4.71
CA PRO A 50 -28.60 -7.63 -4.43
C PRO A 50 -28.32 -7.51 -2.91
N ALA A 51 -27.07 -7.28 -2.48
CA ALA A 51 -26.84 -6.85 -1.10
C ALA A 51 -26.84 -5.31 -1.00
N GLY A 52 -27.55 -4.79 0.01
CA GLY A 52 -27.84 -3.39 0.23
C GLY A 52 -26.61 -2.47 0.25
N SER A 53 -26.79 -1.28 -0.31
CA SER A 53 -25.77 -0.25 -0.45
C SER A 53 -25.61 0.57 0.84
N PRO A 54 -24.40 0.67 1.44
CA PRO A 54 -24.11 1.63 2.49
C PRO A 54 -23.64 2.97 1.89
N ALA A 55 -24.37 3.52 0.92
CA ALA A 55 -24.06 4.81 0.28
C ALA A 55 -24.22 6.04 1.20
N LYS A 56 -24.42 5.86 2.51
CA LYS A 56 -24.64 6.93 3.49
C LYS A 56 -23.32 7.38 4.14
N LEU A 57 -22.39 6.47 4.39
CA LEU A 57 -21.11 6.76 5.07
C LEU A 57 -20.15 7.58 4.18
N TRP A 58 -20.12 7.28 2.87
CA TRP A 58 -19.25 7.96 1.92
C TRP A 58 -19.71 9.36 1.53
N ARG A 59 -21.03 9.61 1.60
CA ARG A 59 -21.60 10.97 1.44
C ARG A 59 -21.18 11.91 2.58
N TRP A 60 -20.94 11.35 3.76
CA TRP A 60 -20.48 12.10 4.92
C TRP A 60 -18.97 12.42 4.82
N LEU A 61 -18.13 11.46 4.43
CA LEU A 61 -16.67 11.67 4.30
C LEU A 61 -16.29 12.58 3.12
N ALA A 62 -17.01 12.51 2.00
CA ALA A 62 -16.77 13.37 0.83
C ALA A 62 -17.25 14.83 1.03
N GLY A 63 -17.95 15.12 2.14
CA GLY A 63 -18.39 16.47 2.51
C GLY A 63 -17.41 17.23 3.40
N LEU A 64 -16.23 16.66 3.73
CA LEU A 64 -15.24 17.34 4.57
C LEU A 64 -14.49 18.43 3.77
N PRO A 65 -14.53 19.71 4.20
CA PRO A 65 -14.12 20.87 3.40
C PRO A 65 -12.59 21.01 3.19
N LEU A 66 -11.76 20.17 3.80
CA LEU A 66 -10.30 20.31 3.78
C LEU A 66 -9.59 19.68 2.56
N VAL A 67 -10.28 18.93 1.71
CA VAL A 67 -9.65 18.11 0.65
C VAL A 67 -9.70 18.75 -0.75
N GLY A 68 -10.49 19.81 -0.95
CA GLY A 68 -10.74 20.39 -2.28
C GLY A 68 -9.74 21.44 -2.77
N SER A 69 -8.97 22.09 -1.87
CA SER A 69 -8.33 23.38 -2.15
C SER A 69 -6.84 23.34 -2.50
N MET A 70 -6.10 22.25 -2.24
CA MET A 70 -4.63 22.22 -2.42
C MET A 70 -4.10 21.13 -3.37
N ALA A 71 -5.00 20.45 -4.09
CA ALA A 71 -4.66 19.33 -4.95
C ALA A 71 -4.46 19.75 -6.42
N GLY A 72 -3.21 19.77 -6.88
CA GLY A 72 -2.88 19.78 -8.32
C GLY A 72 -3.45 18.54 -9.05
N HIS A 73 -3.40 18.56 -10.38
CA HIS A 73 -4.05 17.55 -11.26
C HIS A 73 -3.73 16.09 -10.88
N SER A 74 -2.55 15.81 -10.32
CA SER A 74 -2.13 14.48 -9.88
C SER A 74 -2.88 13.95 -8.66
N PHE A 75 -3.40 14.80 -7.78
CA PHE A 75 -4.10 14.38 -6.55
C PHE A 75 -5.62 14.29 -6.76
N ARG A 76 -6.17 14.96 -7.78
CA ARG A 76 -7.59 14.84 -8.15
C ARG A 76 -7.93 13.46 -8.70
N GLU A 77 -7.06 12.84 -9.51
CA GLU A 77 -7.26 11.44 -9.95
C GLU A 77 -7.20 10.42 -8.79
N ILE A 78 -6.52 10.77 -7.69
CA ILE A 78 -6.40 9.93 -6.48
C ILE A 78 -7.70 9.93 -5.67
N LEU A 79 -8.45 11.04 -5.72
CA LEU A 79 -9.63 11.26 -4.89
C LEU A 79 -10.96 11.18 -5.66
N ASP A 80 -10.94 11.19 -6.99
CA ASP A 80 -12.15 11.19 -7.80
C ASP A 80 -12.83 9.79 -7.77
N PRO A 81 -14.05 9.67 -7.21
CA PRO A 81 -14.82 8.45 -7.30
C PRO A 81 -15.38 8.31 -8.72
N TYR A 82 -14.54 7.91 -9.68
CA TYR A 82 -15.01 7.48 -10.99
C TYR A 82 -16.07 6.38 -10.78
N ARG A 83 -17.28 6.61 -11.29
CA ARG A 83 -18.43 5.69 -11.22
C ARG A 83 -18.50 4.80 -12.47
N PRO A 84 -17.90 3.59 -12.50
CA PRO A 84 -18.41 2.54 -13.35
C PRO A 84 -19.56 1.82 -12.63
N ARG A 85 -20.48 1.24 -13.40
CA ARG A 85 -21.60 0.42 -12.90
C ARG A 85 -21.14 -0.80 -12.04
N ALA A 86 -19.84 -1.10 -12.02
CA ALA A 86 -19.18 -2.10 -11.16
C ALA A 86 -18.93 -1.64 -9.71
N ALA A 87 -19.31 -0.42 -9.32
CA ALA A 87 -19.09 0.14 -7.97
C ALA A 87 -19.88 -0.53 -6.82
N ARG A 88 -20.50 -1.71 -7.05
CA ARG A 88 -21.32 -2.40 -6.05
C ARG A 88 -20.54 -3.40 -5.19
N SER A 89 -19.42 -3.95 -5.66
CA SER A 89 -18.60 -4.91 -4.87
C SER A 89 -17.36 -4.30 -4.22
N THR A 90 -16.76 -3.27 -4.83
CA THR A 90 -15.54 -2.60 -4.32
C THR A 90 -15.70 -1.99 -2.92
N MET A 91 -16.93 -1.61 -2.55
CA MET A 91 -17.23 -1.02 -1.23
C MET A 91 -17.37 -2.05 -0.11
N ARG A 92 -17.88 -3.27 -0.40
CA ARG A 92 -17.87 -4.38 0.58
C ARG A 92 -16.43 -4.75 0.91
N PHE A 93 -15.59 -4.84 -0.11
CA PHE A 93 -14.19 -5.23 0.04
C PHE A 93 -13.32 -4.21 0.78
N ALA A 94 -13.53 -2.91 0.55
CA ALA A 94 -12.83 -1.85 1.30
C ALA A 94 -13.08 -1.95 2.82
N ARG A 95 -14.32 -2.27 3.23
CA ARG A 95 -14.67 -2.53 4.64
C ARG A 95 -14.08 -3.84 5.14
N GLN A 96 -14.03 -4.87 4.29
CA GLN A 96 -13.52 -6.19 4.63
C GLN A 96 -12.00 -6.24 4.78
N LEU A 97 -11.27 -5.37 4.09
CA LEU A 97 -9.82 -5.31 4.15
C LEU A 97 -9.26 -4.54 5.34
N VAL A 98 -9.94 -3.48 5.77
CA VAL A 98 -9.56 -2.71 6.96
C VAL A 98 -9.92 -3.46 8.25
N MET A 99 -10.98 -4.29 8.24
CA MET A 99 -11.52 -5.00 9.42
C MET A 99 -11.36 -6.53 9.38
N GLY A 100 -10.53 -7.07 8.49
CA GLY A 100 -10.21 -8.51 8.50
C GLY A 100 -11.40 -9.46 8.24
N GLY A 101 -12.21 -9.19 7.22
CA GLY A 101 -13.33 -10.10 6.92
C GLY A 101 -12.92 -11.37 6.16
N LYS A 102 -13.87 -12.30 6.15
CA LYS A 102 -13.72 -13.70 5.71
C LYS A 102 -13.29 -13.78 4.23
N ASP A 103 -12.36 -14.69 3.91
CA ASP A 103 -11.98 -15.05 2.53
C ASP A 103 -13.20 -15.70 1.86
N HIS A 104 -13.72 -15.11 0.78
CA HIS A 104 -14.90 -15.62 0.08
C HIS A 104 -14.61 -16.73 -0.93
N ARG A 105 -13.35 -17.16 -1.04
CA ARG A 105 -13.04 -18.40 -1.76
C ARG A 105 -13.64 -19.57 -0.98
N PRO A 106 -14.36 -20.50 -1.63
CA PRO A 106 -14.94 -21.64 -0.93
C PRO A 106 -13.81 -22.45 -0.27
N PHE A 107 -13.91 -22.58 1.06
CA PHE A 107 -13.16 -23.58 1.82
C PHE A 107 -13.91 -24.90 1.65
N PHE A 108 -13.38 -25.79 0.82
CA PHE A 108 -13.86 -27.15 0.76
C PHE A 108 -13.09 -27.95 1.80
N GLU A 109 -13.73 -28.16 2.94
CA GLU A 109 -13.35 -29.21 3.88
C GLU A 109 -13.61 -30.55 3.18
N GLN A 110 -12.63 -31.45 3.20
CA GLN A 110 -12.74 -32.74 2.52
C GLN A 110 -13.89 -33.57 3.13
N ALA A 111 -14.68 -34.15 2.22
CA ALA A 111 -15.64 -35.24 2.39
C ALA A 111 -17.12 -34.88 2.62
N GLY A 112 -17.94 -35.34 1.68
CA GLY A 112 -19.39 -35.47 1.78
C GLY A 112 -20.13 -34.80 0.62
N SER A 113 -20.43 -35.54 -0.45
CA SER A 113 -21.32 -35.08 -1.52
C SER A 113 -22.63 -34.55 -0.94
N PRO A 114 -22.98 -33.26 -1.16
CA PRO A 114 -24.36 -32.85 -0.94
C PRO A 114 -25.15 -33.21 -2.21
N ALA A 115 -26.11 -34.12 -2.04
CA ALA A 115 -27.23 -34.22 -2.94
C ALA A 115 -28.09 -32.96 -2.80
N MET A 116 -28.01 -32.02 -3.75
CA MET A 116 -29.09 -31.09 -4.08
C MET A 116 -28.79 -30.37 -5.42
N GLU A 117 -29.72 -30.45 -6.37
CA GLU A 117 -29.70 -29.77 -7.67
C GLU A 117 -29.82 -28.24 -7.53
N GLU A 118 -28.73 -27.55 -7.16
CA GLU A 118 -28.61 -26.11 -7.44
C GLU A 118 -27.88 -25.90 -8.78
N PRO A 119 -28.23 -24.86 -9.57
CA PRO A 119 -27.48 -24.52 -10.76
C PRO A 119 -26.05 -24.19 -10.34
N VAL A 120 -25.12 -25.09 -10.62
CA VAL A 120 -23.72 -24.94 -10.24
C VAL A 120 -23.21 -23.62 -10.84
N ALA A 121 -22.84 -22.69 -9.96
CA ALA A 121 -22.35 -21.37 -10.36
C ALA A 121 -21.11 -21.54 -11.25
N LEU A 122 -21.05 -20.84 -12.38
CA LEU A 122 -19.96 -20.93 -13.34
C LEU A 122 -18.61 -20.60 -12.69
N ALA A 123 -18.59 -19.68 -11.74
CA ALA A 123 -17.44 -19.31 -10.94
C ALA A 123 -16.95 -20.48 -10.06
N ASP A 124 -17.84 -21.31 -9.53
CA ASP A 124 -17.46 -22.46 -8.70
C ASP A 124 -16.87 -23.59 -9.58
N LEU A 125 -17.45 -23.84 -10.77
CA LEU A 125 -16.86 -24.74 -11.77
C LEU A 125 -15.47 -24.26 -12.22
N LEU A 126 -15.33 -22.97 -12.51
CA LEU A 126 -14.04 -22.37 -12.83
C LEU A 126 -13.03 -22.55 -11.69
N HIS A 127 -13.45 -22.33 -10.44
CA HIS A 127 -12.56 -22.50 -9.29
C HIS A 127 -12.07 -23.94 -9.17
N GLN A 128 -12.98 -24.90 -9.35
CA GLN A 128 -12.68 -26.32 -9.30
C GLN A 128 -11.68 -26.71 -10.40
N ARG A 129 -11.87 -26.22 -11.63
CA ARG A 129 -10.97 -26.49 -12.76
C ARG A 129 -9.61 -25.85 -12.59
N LEU A 130 -9.55 -24.60 -12.12
CA LEU A 130 -8.29 -23.92 -11.83
C LEU A 130 -7.47 -24.67 -10.78
N ARG A 131 -8.11 -25.23 -9.73
CA ARG A 131 -7.42 -26.10 -8.77
C ARG A 131 -6.96 -27.40 -9.41
N ALA A 132 -7.81 -28.07 -10.19
CA ALA A 132 -7.45 -29.32 -10.84
C ALA A 132 -6.22 -29.18 -11.76
N ILE A 133 -6.06 -28.02 -12.42
CA ILE A 133 -4.92 -27.75 -13.31
C ILE A 133 -3.67 -27.29 -12.53
N ASP A 134 -3.83 -26.54 -11.42
CA ASP A 134 -2.70 -26.03 -10.61
C ASP A 134 -2.09 -27.09 -9.66
N ASP A 135 -2.76 -28.24 -9.46
CA ASP A 135 -2.44 -29.23 -8.41
C ASP A 135 -2.00 -30.64 -8.91
N PRO A 136 -0.87 -30.79 -9.63
CA PRO A 136 -0.15 -32.07 -9.66
C PRO A 136 1.20 -32.08 -8.91
N GLU A 137 1.86 -30.93 -8.67
CA GLU A 137 3.28 -30.91 -8.22
C GLU A 137 3.54 -30.28 -6.83
N ARG A 138 2.56 -29.63 -6.18
CA ARG A 138 2.80 -28.78 -4.99
C ARG A 138 1.96 -29.11 -3.75
N GLY A 139 1.69 -30.38 -3.50
CA GLY A 139 1.40 -30.89 -2.14
C GLY A 139 0.38 -30.08 -1.32
N GLY A 140 -0.73 -29.66 -1.93
CA GLY A 140 -1.98 -29.35 -1.21
C GLY A 140 -2.08 -28.02 -0.43
N ARG A 141 -1.22 -27.02 -0.66
CA ARG A 141 -1.38 -25.69 0.01
C ARG A 141 -1.12 -24.45 -0.86
N SER A 142 -1.27 -24.52 -2.18
CA SER A 142 -1.19 -23.32 -3.03
C SER A 142 -2.54 -22.61 -3.08
N GLY A 143 -2.73 -21.62 -2.19
CA GLY A 143 -3.75 -20.62 -2.42
C GLY A 143 -3.50 -19.94 -3.77
N ILE A 144 -4.53 -19.86 -4.62
CA ILE A 144 -4.51 -19.17 -5.92
C ILE A 144 -4.02 -17.72 -5.72
N LYS A 145 -2.71 -17.50 -5.83
CA LYS A 145 -2.06 -16.19 -5.60
C LYS A 145 -1.86 -15.43 -6.92
N ARG A 146 -1.82 -16.14 -8.05
CA ARG A 146 -1.83 -15.60 -9.42
C ARG A 146 -2.54 -16.60 -10.34
N ILE A 147 -3.62 -16.17 -10.97
CA ILE A 147 -4.23 -16.88 -12.10
C ILE A 147 -3.54 -16.32 -13.35
N SER A 148 -2.87 -17.16 -14.14
CA SER A 148 -2.31 -16.71 -15.42
C SER A 148 -3.40 -16.70 -16.50
N PRO A 149 -3.30 -15.83 -17.54
CA PRO A 149 -4.27 -15.81 -18.63
C PRO A 149 -4.43 -17.16 -19.31
N ASN A 150 -3.32 -17.87 -19.54
CA ASN A 150 -3.31 -19.20 -20.14
C ASN A 150 -4.01 -20.24 -19.26
N LEU A 151 -3.71 -20.27 -17.95
CA LEU A 151 -4.38 -21.19 -17.02
C LEU A 151 -5.90 -20.97 -17.00
N PHE A 152 -6.32 -19.70 -17.02
CA PHE A 152 -7.73 -19.33 -17.12
C PHE A 152 -8.36 -19.77 -18.45
N ALA A 153 -7.72 -19.47 -19.58
CA ALA A 153 -8.26 -19.80 -20.89
C ALA A 153 -8.40 -21.31 -21.09
N ARG A 154 -7.41 -22.09 -20.65
CA ARG A 154 -7.48 -23.55 -20.63
C ARG A 154 -8.64 -24.05 -19.77
N ALA A 155 -8.76 -23.58 -18.52
CA ALA A 155 -9.85 -23.98 -17.63
C ALA A 155 -11.23 -23.65 -18.21
N MET A 156 -11.37 -22.47 -18.83
CA MET A 156 -12.60 -22.03 -19.46
C MET A 156 -12.91 -22.82 -20.73
N ALA A 157 -11.90 -23.17 -21.54
CA ALA A 157 -12.07 -24.00 -22.72
C ALA A 157 -12.56 -25.41 -22.34
N GLU A 158 -12.00 -26.02 -21.29
CA GLU A 158 -12.47 -27.30 -20.75
C GLU A 158 -13.93 -27.23 -20.30
N ILE A 159 -14.32 -26.16 -19.59
CA ILE A 159 -15.73 -25.95 -19.18
C ILE A 159 -16.64 -25.77 -20.38
N VAL A 160 -16.22 -25.00 -21.38
CA VAL A 160 -17.00 -24.75 -22.59
C VAL A 160 -17.21 -26.05 -23.39
N GLU A 161 -16.20 -26.91 -23.45
CA GLU A 161 -16.29 -28.21 -24.09
C GLU A 161 -17.26 -29.13 -23.34
N GLU A 162 -17.20 -29.17 -22.01
CA GLU A 162 -18.15 -29.92 -21.18
C GLU A 162 -19.61 -29.45 -21.32
N LEU A 163 -19.81 -28.18 -21.66
CA LEU A 163 -21.12 -27.61 -21.97
C LEU A 163 -21.61 -27.91 -23.39
N GLY A 164 -20.88 -28.70 -24.18
CA GLY A 164 -21.22 -29.07 -25.56
C GLY A 164 -20.64 -28.10 -26.61
N GLY A 165 -19.53 -27.44 -26.30
CA GLY A 165 -18.84 -26.48 -27.16
C GLY A 165 -19.34 -25.04 -27.03
N ALA A 166 -18.62 -24.10 -27.65
CA ALA A 166 -18.85 -22.65 -27.50
C ALA A 166 -20.28 -22.21 -27.86
N GLU A 167 -20.90 -22.86 -28.83
CA GLU A 167 -22.29 -22.60 -29.23
C GLU A 167 -23.28 -22.95 -28.14
N GLN A 168 -23.23 -24.20 -27.67
CA GLN A 168 -24.15 -24.70 -26.66
C GLN A 168 -23.92 -24.01 -25.33
N ALA A 169 -22.66 -23.68 -25.00
CA ALA A 169 -22.32 -22.91 -23.81
C ALA A 169 -23.00 -21.52 -23.82
N VAL A 170 -22.96 -20.78 -24.94
CA VAL A 170 -23.65 -19.48 -25.05
C VAL A 170 -25.16 -19.64 -24.87
N VAL A 171 -25.77 -20.65 -25.50
CA VAL A 171 -27.22 -20.89 -25.41
C VAL A 171 -27.63 -21.25 -23.97
N ARG A 172 -26.91 -22.17 -23.32
CA ARG A 172 -27.17 -22.59 -21.94
C ARG A 172 -26.98 -21.45 -20.94
N LEU A 173 -25.88 -20.71 -21.05
CA LEU A 173 -25.62 -19.56 -20.18
C LEU A 173 -26.64 -18.44 -20.38
N ARG A 174 -27.10 -18.20 -21.62
CA ARG A 174 -28.14 -17.22 -21.91
C ARG A 174 -29.49 -17.67 -21.34
N ALA A 175 -29.84 -18.95 -21.43
CA ALA A 175 -31.05 -19.51 -20.83
C ALA A 175 -31.04 -19.38 -19.30
N GLY A 176 -29.87 -19.52 -18.66
CA GLY A 176 -29.67 -19.29 -17.22
C GLY A 176 -29.61 -17.82 -16.80
N GLY A 177 -29.73 -16.86 -17.72
CA GLY A 177 -29.66 -15.43 -17.41
C GLY A 177 -28.27 -14.92 -17.01
N ASN A 178 -27.22 -15.67 -17.31
CA ASN A 178 -25.85 -15.36 -16.93
C ASN A 178 -25.30 -14.22 -17.82
N PRO A 179 -24.73 -13.13 -17.25
CA PRO A 179 -24.19 -12.01 -18.03
C PRO A 179 -22.98 -12.41 -18.90
N PHE A 180 -22.21 -13.43 -18.49
CA PHE A 180 -21.03 -13.91 -19.20
C PHE A 180 -21.39 -14.46 -20.59
N SER A 181 -22.63 -14.89 -20.81
CA SER A 181 -23.13 -15.31 -22.13
C SER A 181 -22.89 -14.25 -23.21
N ARG A 182 -22.96 -12.95 -22.87
CA ARG A 182 -22.68 -11.86 -23.80
C ARG A 182 -21.20 -11.80 -24.17
N SER A 183 -20.33 -11.89 -23.18
CA SER A 183 -18.87 -11.89 -23.37
C SER A 183 -18.43 -13.11 -24.16
N LEU A 184 -18.94 -14.30 -23.82
CA LEU A 184 -18.64 -15.55 -24.52
C LEU A 184 -19.11 -15.53 -25.98
N HIS A 185 -20.28 -14.95 -26.26
CA HIS A 185 -20.76 -14.78 -27.64
C HIS A 185 -19.83 -13.88 -28.46
N LEU A 186 -19.29 -12.81 -27.88
CA LEU A 186 -18.32 -11.93 -28.56
C LEU A 186 -16.98 -12.65 -28.80
N ILE A 187 -16.50 -13.40 -27.82
CA ILE A 187 -15.29 -14.24 -27.93
C ILE A 187 -15.46 -15.25 -29.07
N ARG A 188 -16.59 -15.94 -29.12
CA ARG A 188 -16.92 -16.88 -30.21
C ARG A 188 -16.98 -16.20 -31.58
N GLN A 189 -17.66 -15.05 -31.69
CA GLN A 189 -17.72 -14.32 -32.97
C GLN A 189 -16.34 -13.93 -33.50
N LYS A 190 -15.39 -13.63 -32.61
CA LYS A 190 -14.01 -13.31 -32.97
C LYS A 190 -13.21 -14.56 -33.36
N ALA A 191 -13.45 -15.69 -32.70
CA ALA A 191 -12.69 -16.93 -32.91
C ALA A 191 -13.19 -17.80 -34.08
N GLY A 192 -14.50 -17.78 -34.37
CA GLY A 192 -15.14 -18.74 -35.28
C GLY A 192 -15.22 -20.14 -34.65
N ASP A 193 -15.04 -21.18 -35.47
CA ASP A 193 -15.04 -22.60 -35.05
C ASP A 193 -13.63 -23.13 -34.72
N ASP A 194 -12.63 -22.25 -34.66
CA ASP A 194 -11.23 -22.59 -34.40
C ASP A 194 -10.93 -22.59 -32.89
N VAL A 195 -10.61 -23.76 -32.35
CA VAL A 195 -10.34 -23.97 -30.90
C VAL A 195 -9.15 -23.15 -30.42
N GLU A 196 -8.10 -23.02 -31.24
CA GLU A 196 -6.89 -22.29 -30.87
C GLU A 196 -7.18 -20.78 -30.81
N LYS A 197 -7.97 -20.27 -31.76
CA LYS A 197 -8.43 -18.87 -31.73
C LYS A 197 -9.38 -18.60 -30.58
N LEU A 198 -10.20 -19.59 -30.19
CA LEU A 198 -11.08 -19.47 -29.03
C LEU A 198 -10.24 -19.34 -27.74
N HIS A 199 -9.21 -20.16 -27.60
CA HIS A 199 -8.28 -20.10 -26.48
C HIS A 199 -7.59 -18.72 -26.40
N GLN A 200 -7.00 -18.25 -27.50
CA GLN A 200 -6.35 -16.93 -27.56
C GLN A 200 -7.32 -15.78 -27.25
N ALA A 201 -8.55 -15.84 -27.75
CA ALA A 201 -9.56 -14.82 -27.49
C ALA A 201 -10.01 -14.80 -26.01
N MET A 202 -10.04 -15.96 -25.33
CA MET A 202 -10.27 -16.04 -23.89
C MET A 202 -9.11 -15.48 -23.07
N GLU A 203 -7.86 -15.75 -23.47
CA GLU A 203 -6.67 -15.17 -22.83
C GLU A 203 -6.66 -13.64 -22.93
N GLU A 204 -6.97 -13.11 -24.12
CA GLU A 204 -7.05 -11.67 -24.36
C GLU A 204 -8.16 -11.03 -23.53
N TRP A 205 -9.35 -11.64 -23.50
CA TRP A 205 -10.45 -11.17 -22.66
C TRP A 205 -10.05 -11.12 -21.18
N PHE A 206 -9.43 -12.17 -20.68
CA PHE A 206 -8.97 -12.21 -19.29
C PHE A 206 -7.89 -11.16 -19.00
N THR A 207 -6.95 -10.97 -19.93
CA THR A 207 -5.89 -9.96 -19.78
C THR A 207 -6.48 -8.56 -19.68
N ILE A 208 -7.51 -8.25 -20.46
CA ILE A 208 -8.26 -6.99 -20.38
C ILE A 208 -8.93 -6.87 -18.99
N GLN A 209 -9.54 -7.94 -18.47
CA GLN A 209 -10.14 -7.92 -17.12
C GLN A 209 -9.08 -7.71 -16.02
N ASP A 210 -7.91 -8.36 -16.09
CA ASP A 210 -6.81 -8.14 -15.12
C ASP A 210 -6.31 -6.69 -15.13
N GLN A 211 -6.25 -6.05 -16.32
CA GLN A 211 -5.88 -4.64 -16.44
C GLN A 211 -6.90 -3.70 -15.76
N PHE A 212 -8.20 -3.96 -15.92
CA PHE A 212 -9.24 -3.17 -15.25
C PHE A 212 -9.17 -3.30 -13.73
N VAL A 213 -8.95 -4.52 -13.22
CA VAL A 213 -8.76 -4.78 -11.78
C VAL A 213 -7.49 -4.12 -11.26
N SER A 214 -6.42 -4.08 -12.07
CA SER A 214 -5.15 -3.42 -11.71
C SER A 214 -5.32 -1.92 -11.43
N GLY A 215 -6.24 -1.23 -12.13
CA GLY A 215 -6.56 0.17 -11.85
C GLY A 215 -7.18 0.39 -10.46
N LEU A 216 -8.12 -0.48 -10.06
CA LEU A 216 -8.72 -0.46 -8.72
C LEU A 216 -7.71 -0.83 -7.64
N PHE A 217 -6.85 -1.82 -7.93
CA PHE A 217 -5.75 -2.21 -7.04
C PHE A 217 -4.79 -1.05 -6.79
N ARG A 218 -4.43 -0.27 -7.82
CA ARG A 218 -3.56 0.90 -7.67
C ARG A 218 -4.16 1.93 -6.72
N ARG A 219 -5.48 2.19 -6.79
CA ARG A 219 -6.16 3.08 -5.85
C ARG A 219 -6.15 2.54 -4.43
N HIS A 220 -6.34 1.23 -4.25
CA HIS A 220 -6.24 0.61 -2.94
C HIS A 220 -4.82 0.70 -2.38
N LEU A 221 -3.81 0.41 -3.21
CA LEU A 221 -2.40 0.51 -2.86
C LEU A 221 -2.05 1.92 -2.38
N LEU A 222 -2.53 2.96 -3.08
CA LEU A 222 -2.35 4.35 -2.66
C LEU A 222 -2.97 4.62 -1.28
N ARG A 223 -4.15 4.08 -0.97
CA ARG A 223 -4.74 4.21 0.37
C ARG A 223 -3.93 3.49 1.44
N VAL A 224 -3.40 2.29 1.15
CA VAL A 224 -2.53 1.57 2.08
C VAL A 224 -1.26 2.37 2.34
N ILE A 225 -0.64 2.92 1.29
CA ILE A 225 0.52 3.82 1.43
C ILE A 225 0.18 5.01 2.31
N MET A 226 -0.95 5.67 2.10
CA MET A 226 -1.40 6.80 2.93
C MET A 226 -1.58 6.39 4.40
N VAL A 227 -2.22 5.25 4.68
CA VAL A 227 -2.42 4.78 6.06
C VAL A 227 -1.10 4.42 6.73
N VAL A 228 -0.19 3.75 6.00
CA VAL A 228 1.14 3.38 6.51
C VAL A 228 2.00 4.62 6.74
N ALA A 229 2.02 5.57 5.80
CA ALA A 229 2.76 6.83 5.92
C ALA A 229 2.26 7.66 7.11
N PHE A 230 0.93 7.76 7.28
CA PHE A 230 0.34 8.43 8.44
C PHE A 230 0.70 7.72 9.74
N GLY A 231 0.56 6.39 9.77
CA GLY A 231 0.92 5.57 10.93
C GLY A 231 2.38 5.72 11.34
N LEU A 232 3.31 5.72 10.38
CA LEU A 232 4.73 5.96 10.65
C LEU A 232 5.00 7.39 11.12
N THR A 233 4.32 8.39 10.54
CA THR A 233 4.48 9.79 10.96
C THR A 233 4.05 9.96 12.42
N CYS A 234 2.92 9.38 12.82
CA CYS A 234 2.46 9.39 14.20
C CYS A 234 3.34 8.54 15.12
N LEU A 235 3.76 7.35 14.67
CA LEU A 235 4.57 6.43 15.47
C LEU A 235 5.93 7.03 15.84
N PHE A 236 6.57 7.72 14.90
CA PHE A 236 7.87 8.33 15.12
C PHE A 236 7.77 9.81 15.52
N ALA A 237 6.57 10.39 15.55
CA ALA A 237 6.31 11.80 15.86
C ALA A 237 7.28 12.76 15.15
N VAL A 238 7.59 12.47 13.87
CA VAL A 238 8.60 13.18 13.08
C VAL A 238 8.03 14.50 12.58
N ASP A 239 8.49 15.60 13.17
CA ASP A 239 8.18 16.96 12.75
C ASP A 239 9.31 17.47 11.85
N THR A 240 9.04 17.60 10.56
CA THR A 240 10.02 18.12 9.59
C THR A 240 10.41 19.57 9.88
N LEU A 241 9.48 20.41 10.33
CA LEU A 241 9.73 21.83 10.54
C LEU A 241 10.58 22.05 11.78
N ALA A 242 10.24 21.40 12.89
CA ALA A 242 11.04 21.42 14.11
C ALA A 242 12.46 20.89 13.82
N TYR A 243 12.55 19.76 13.11
CA TYR A 243 13.84 19.18 12.74
C TYR A 243 14.70 20.12 11.88
N VAL A 244 14.10 20.84 10.94
CA VAL A 244 14.83 21.85 10.15
C VAL A 244 15.29 23.01 11.03
N GLN A 245 14.49 23.45 12.00
CA GLN A 245 14.88 24.50 12.95
C GLN A 245 16.05 24.03 13.84
N ASP A 246 15.98 22.82 14.37
CA ASP A 246 17.03 22.24 15.23
C ASP A 246 18.37 22.18 14.50
N ILE A 247 18.39 21.71 13.24
CA ILE A 247 19.64 21.66 12.45
C ILE A 247 20.15 23.05 12.07
N VAL A 248 19.26 24.01 11.78
CA VAL A 248 19.69 25.39 11.48
C VAL A 248 20.32 26.03 12.71
N ASN A 249 19.74 25.82 13.89
CA ASN A 249 20.27 26.32 15.15
C ASN A 249 21.61 25.68 15.52
N ASP A 250 21.76 24.36 15.34
CA ASP A 250 23.04 23.65 15.56
C ASP A 250 24.14 24.17 14.60
N ASN A 251 23.83 24.36 13.32
CA ASN A 251 24.80 24.94 12.39
C ASN A 251 25.21 26.37 12.75
N ALA A 252 24.28 27.19 13.23
CA ALA A 252 24.60 28.53 13.72
C ALA A 252 25.55 28.43 14.92
N LEU A 253 25.27 27.52 15.87
CA LEU A 253 26.14 27.28 17.03
C LEU A 253 27.55 26.83 16.62
N ARG A 254 27.66 25.91 15.66
CA ARG A 254 28.97 25.46 15.11
C ARG A 254 29.74 26.61 14.48
N ALA A 255 29.05 27.51 13.77
CA ALA A 255 29.68 28.68 13.16
C ALA A 255 30.20 29.67 14.22
N HIS A 256 29.43 29.89 15.30
CA HIS A 256 29.85 30.72 16.44
C HIS A 256 31.07 30.15 17.15
N LEU A 257 31.09 28.84 17.43
CA LEU A 257 32.23 28.17 18.07
C LEU A 257 33.50 28.20 17.18
N ALA A 258 33.34 28.16 15.86
CA ALA A 258 34.46 28.25 14.92
C ALA A 258 35.02 29.67 14.78
N SER A 259 34.21 30.73 15.01
CA SER A 259 34.64 32.12 14.87
C SER A 259 35.32 32.69 16.12
N ASP A 260 34.91 32.27 17.31
CA ASP A 260 35.37 32.87 18.58
C ASP A 260 36.69 32.29 19.12
N GLY A 261 37.37 31.43 18.35
CA GLY A 261 38.74 31.02 18.62
C GLY A 261 38.94 30.06 19.81
N GLY A 262 37.86 29.57 20.43
CA GLY A 262 37.92 28.61 21.52
C GLY A 262 36.56 28.36 22.17
N ILE A 263 36.45 27.23 22.86
CA ILE A 263 35.30 26.89 23.68
C ILE A 263 35.50 27.58 25.04
N ASP A 264 34.82 28.70 25.30
CA ASP A 264 34.81 29.29 26.64
C ASP A 264 34.02 28.37 27.58
N ASP A 265 34.72 27.67 28.48
CA ASP A 265 34.15 26.70 29.45
C ASP A 265 33.00 27.28 30.30
N ALA A 266 32.93 28.61 30.43
CA ALA A 266 31.87 29.32 31.15
C ALA A 266 30.59 29.57 30.34
N ALA A 267 30.67 29.59 28.99
CA ALA A 267 29.53 29.90 28.12
C ALA A 267 28.75 28.65 27.67
N VAL A 268 29.44 27.51 27.52
CA VAL A 268 28.87 26.24 27.03
C VAL A 268 27.69 25.71 27.87
N PRO A 269 27.74 25.70 29.22
CA PRO A 269 26.65 25.12 30.02
C PRO A 269 25.34 25.90 29.94
N SER A 270 25.40 27.17 29.49
CA SER A 270 24.22 28.03 29.35
C SER A 270 23.49 27.83 28.00
N MET A 271 24.17 27.28 27.00
CA MET A 271 23.62 27.05 25.65
C MET A 271 23.27 25.59 25.39
N MET A 272 23.85 24.63 26.11
CA MET A 272 23.54 23.19 25.99
C MET A 272 23.46 22.52 27.37
N PRO A 273 22.61 21.49 27.52
CA PRO A 273 22.51 20.70 28.74
C PRO A 273 23.72 19.77 28.89
N CYS A 274 24.88 20.33 29.25
CA CYS A 274 26.06 19.56 29.61
C CYS A 274 26.01 19.16 31.11
N PRO A 275 26.42 17.93 31.48
CA PRO A 275 26.50 17.54 32.87
C PRO A 275 27.52 18.42 33.62
N PRO A 276 27.20 18.89 34.85
CA PRO A 276 28.09 19.78 35.59
C PRO A 276 29.38 19.04 35.98
N GLY A 277 30.54 19.60 35.60
CA GLY A 277 31.87 19.11 35.98
C GLY A 277 32.60 18.24 34.96
N GLY A 278 32.05 18.01 33.76
CA GLY A 278 32.78 17.39 32.64
C GLY A 278 33.54 18.43 31.80
N PRO A 279 34.62 18.03 31.08
CA PRO A 279 35.32 18.93 30.17
C PRO A 279 34.41 19.26 28.96
N ALA A 280 34.33 20.55 28.61
CA ALA A 280 33.33 21.08 27.67
C ALA A 280 33.52 20.57 26.24
N ASP A 281 34.77 20.30 25.84
CA ASP A 281 35.14 19.72 24.55
C ASP A 281 34.52 18.33 24.31
N VAL A 282 34.50 17.47 25.34
CA VAL A 282 33.89 16.14 25.26
C VAL A 282 32.37 16.24 25.13
N CYS A 283 31.73 17.16 25.88
CA CYS A 283 30.29 17.39 25.77
C CYS A 283 29.90 17.88 24.37
N VAL A 284 30.61 18.88 23.87
CA VAL A 284 30.39 19.47 22.54
C VAL A 284 30.62 18.43 21.44
N ALA A 285 31.68 17.61 21.53
CA ALA A 285 31.91 16.53 20.57
C ALA A 285 30.80 15.46 20.60
N MET A 286 30.25 15.16 21.78
CA MET A 286 29.19 14.17 21.94
C MET A 286 27.84 14.69 21.40
N GLU A 287 27.55 15.97 21.59
CA GLU A 287 26.30 16.59 21.12
C GLU A 287 26.34 16.90 19.62
N LEU A 288 27.44 17.46 19.12
CA LEU A 288 27.64 17.71 17.68
C LEU A 288 27.82 16.42 16.86
N GLY A 289 28.23 15.34 17.53
CA GLY A 289 28.41 14.02 16.96
C GLY A 289 27.14 13.17 16.91
N ARG A 290 26.00 13.63 17.46
CA ARG A 290 24.76 12.87 17.41
C ARG A 290 24.32 12.74 15.94
N PRO A 291 24.30 11.52 15.37
CA PRO A 291 23.81 11.36 14.01
C PRO A 291 22.35 11.76 13.96
N ALA A 292 22.00 12.61 13.00
CA ALA A 292 20.65 13.03 12.62
C ALA A 292 19.59 11.91 12.72
N LEU A 293 19.97 10.68 12.38
CA LEU A 293 19.10 9.51 12.45
C LEU A 293 18.60 9.21 13.89
N ILE A 294 19.42 9.40 14.92
CA ILE A 294 19.05 9.15 16.32
C ILE A 294 18.02 10.17 16.79
N GLU A 295 18.14 11.42 16.34
CA GLU A 295 17.21 12.50 16.70
C GLU A 295 15.80 12.23 16.17
N VAL A 296 15.70 11.63 14.98
CA VAL A 296 14.41 11.20 14.41
C VAL A 296 13.71 10.14 15.28
N PHE A 297 14.46 9.31 16.00
CA PHE A 297 13.90 8.31 16.92
C PHE A 297 13.73 8.82 18.36
N ALA A 298 14.26 10.01 18.68
CA ALA A 298 14.23 10.57 20.03
C ALA A 298 12.81 10.90 20.53
N HIS A 299 11.86 11.05 19.61
CA HIS A 299 10.44 11.30 19.93
C HIS A 299 9.54 10.09 19.71
N SER A 300 10.11 8.92 19.44
CA SER A 300 9.34 7.69 19.33
C SER A 300 8.97 7.15 20.73
N PRO A 301 7.90 6.35 20.86
CA PRO A 301 7.49 5.79 22.16
C PRO A 301 8.55 4.86 22.77
N VAL A 302 9.51 4.40 21.97
CA VAL A 302 10.64 3.56 22.39
C VAL A 302 11.93 4.33 22.13
N ARG A 303 12.47 4.97 23.17
CA ARG A 303 13.72 5.74 23.06
C ARG A 303 14.92 4.90 23.43
N LEU A 304 15.98 5.01 22.62
CA LEU A 304 17.30 4.47 22.93
C LEU A 304 18.14 5.58 23.58
N THR A 305 18.46 5.43 24.86
CA THR A 305 19.32 6.37 25.59
C THR A 305 20.72 5.79 25.73
N PHE A 306 21.72 6.56 25.32
CA PHE A 306 23.13 6.24 25.44
C PHE A 306 23.73 7.03 26.61
N PRO A 307 23.84 6.43 27.81
CA PRO A 307 24.55 7.09 28.89
C PRO A 307 26.03 7.27 28.51
N PRO A 308 26.71 8.32 28.99
CA PRO A 308 28.12 8.58 28.69
C PRO A 308 29.05 7.44 29.11
N TYR A 309 28.63 6.66 30.11
CA TYR A 309 29.29 5.43 30.53
C TYR A 309 28.22 4.34 30.71
N GLY A 310 28.29 3.27 29.92
CA GLY A 310 27.45 2.09 30.09
C GLY A 310 26.74 1.59 28.82
N PRO A 311 26.01 0.46 28.92
CA PRO A 311 25.26 -0.08 27.79
C PRO A 311 24.04 0.80 27.45
N PRO A 312 23.58 0.81 26.18
CA PRO A 312 22.37 1.53 25.80
C PRO A 312 21.16 0.98 26.54
N THR A 313 20.30 1.87 27.00
CA THR A 313 19.06 1.52 27.70
C THR A 313 17.86 1.87 26.84
N LEU A 314 16.85 1.00 26.84
CA LEU A 314 15.57 1.21 26.18
C LEU A 314 14.60 1.81 27.19
N VAL A 315 14.14 3.04 26.94
CA VAL A 315 13.16 3.74 27.77
C VAL A 315 11.85 3.87 27.01
N LEU A 316 10.76 3.38 27.60
CA LEU A 316 9.42 3.60 27.09
C LEU A 316 8.89 4.94 27.59
N ASP A 317 8.73 5.92 26.70
CA ASP A 317 8.17 7.24 27.02
C ASP A 317 6.90 7.49 26.21
N VAL A 318 5.84 6.77 26.58
CA VAL A 318 4.55 6.86 25.91
C VAL A 318 3.86 8.18 26.23
N GLU A 319 4.08 8.73 27.43
CA GLU A 319 3.48 9.99 27.87
C GLU A 319 4.04 11.16 27.08
N GLY A 320 5.37 11.31 27.03
CA GLY A 320 6.01 12.38 26.24
C GLY A 320 5.73 12.26 24.73
N TRP A 321 5.63 11.03 24.21
CA TRP A 321 5.21 10.80 22.82
C TRP A 321 3.78 11.29 22.56
N TRP A 322 2.83 10.95 23.45
CA TRP A 322 1.43 11.33 23.29
C TRP A 322 1.21 12.83 23.43
N ASP A 323 1.86 13.46 24.41
CA ASP A 323 1.79 14.91 24.61
C ASP A 323 2.27 15.65 23.36
N ARG A 324 3.40 15.21 22.79
CA ARG A 324 3.92 15.78 21.53
C ARG A 324 2.97 15.58 20.35
N LEU A 325 2.36 14.41 20.23
CA LEU A 325 1.40 14.11 19.15
C LEU A 325 0.16 15.00 19.23
N THR A 326 -0.29 15.30 20.45
CA THR A 326 -1.50 16.11 20.70
C THR A 326 -1.25 17.61 20.69
N ASP A 327 0.01 18.06 20.82
CA ASP A 327 0.36 19.47 20.68
C ASP A 327 0.09 19.98 19.26
N SER A 328 -0.72 21.03 19.18
CA SER A 328 -1.14 21.66 17.93
C SER A 328 0.01 22.34 17.19
N ASN A 329 1.10 22.71 17.88
CA ASN A 329 2.25 23.39 17.28
C ASN A 329 2.97 22.51 16.25
N HIS A 330 2.94 21.20 16.41
CA HIS A 330 3.68 20.25 15.58
C HIS A 330 2.89 19.72 14.38
N TRP A 331 1.58 20.00 14.29
CA TRP A 331 0.71 19.41 13.27
C TRP A 331 1.07 19.82 11.85
N LEU A 332 1.56 21.04 11.64
CA LEU A 332 2.05 21.47 10.33
C LEU A 332 3.29 20.67 9.91
N GLY A 333 4.20 20.45 10.85
CA GLY A 333 5.37 19.61 10.69
C GLY A 333 5.02 18.18 10.29
N TYR A 334 4.08 17.58 11.03
CA TYR A 334 3.56 16.25 10.73
C TYR A 334 2.88 16.19 9.37
N GLY A 335 2.14 17.24 8.98
CA GLY A 335 1.52 17.33 7.66
C GLY A 335 2.55 17.29 6.53
N VAL A 336 3.65 18.04 6.65
CA VAL A 336 4.75 18.03 5.68
C VAL A 336 5.42 16.66 5.62
N THR A 337 5.74 16.07 6.77
CA THR A 337 6.33 14.73 6.86
C THR A 337 5.43 13.70 6.19
N PHE A 338 4.14 13.72 6.50
CA PHE A 338 3.16 12.80 5.95
C PHE A 338 3.08 12.88 4.42
N VAL A 339 2.99 14.09 3.87
CA VAL A 339 2.97 14.30 2.41
C VAL A 339 4.27 13.82 1.77
N ALA A 340 5.42 14.16 2.36
CA ALA A 340 6.74 13.72 1.90
C ALA A 340 6.84 12.19 1.82
N LEU A 341 6.32 11.49 2.82
CA LEU A 341 6.29 10.03 2.89
C LEU A 341 5.27 9.41 1.93
N ALA A 342 4.12 10.05 1.74
CA ALA A 342 3.06 9.57 0.84
C ALA A 342 3.44 9.61 -0.64
N ILE A 343 4.33 10.52 -1.04
CA ILE A 343 4.83 10.61 -2.43
C ILE A 343 5.66 9.35 -2.80
N GLY A 344 6.29 8.71 -1.81
CA GLY A 344 6.96 7.42 -1.95
C GLY A 344 8.40 7.49 -2.47
N SER A 345 9.05 6.32 -2.51
CA SER A 345 10.51 6.20 -2.74
C SER A 345 10.94 6.58 -4.15
N SER A 346 10.10 6.37 -5.16
CA SER A 346 10.44 6.69 -6.56
C SER A 346 10.73 8.17 -6.76
N PHE A 347 10.02 9.04 -6.04
CA PHE A 347 10.26 10.48 -6.11
C PHE A 347 11.60 10.85 -5.48
N TRP A 348 11.85 10.41 -4.24
CA TRP A 348 13.08 10.74 -3.54
C TRP A 348 14.32 10.16 -4.23
N TRP A 349 14.20 8.96 -4.82
CA TRP A 349 15.27 8.40 -5.65
C TRP A 349 15.56 9.27 -6.87
N ASN A 350 14.53 9.78 -7.55
CA ASN A 350 14.73 10.70 -8.67
C ASN A 350 15.37 12.03 -8.22
N VAL A 351 15.04 12.53 -7.03
CA VAL A 351 15.68 13.72 -6.45
C VAL A 351 17.16 13.45 -6.17
N VAL A 352 17.50 12.32 -5.53
CA VAL A 352 18.89 11.91 -5.30
C VAL A 352 19.66 11.82 -6.62
N LEU A 353 19.12 11.10 -7.60
CA LEU A 353 19.72 10.94 -8.92
C LEU A 353 19.94 12.29 -9.62
N SER A 354 18.99 13.21 -9.50
CA SER A 354 19.10 14.56 -10.04
C SER A 354 20.24 15.35 -9.39
N ILE A 355 20.45 15.22 -8.07
CA ILE A 355 21.52 15.92 -7.35
C ILE A 355 22.89 15.34 -7.74
N VAL A 356 22.99 14.02 -7.93
CA VAL A 356 24.22 13.35 -8.37
C VAL A 356 24.51 13.55 -9.86
N GLY A 357 23.60 14.20 -10.60
CA GLY A 357 23.76 14.46 -12.04
C GLY A 357 23.49 13.24 -12.94
N MET A 358 22.99 12.14 -12.37
CA MET A 358 22.59 10.95 -13.11
C MET A 358 21.12 11.09 -13.53
N ARG A 359 20.85 11.49 -14.78
CA ARG A 359 19.46 11.50 -15.26
C ARG A 359 18.97 10.07 -15.50
N PRO A 360 17.78 9.69 -15.01
CA PRO A 360 17.20 8.41 -15.34
C PRO A 360 16.97 8.35 -16.87
N ARG A 361 17.50 7.30 -17.52
CA ARG A 361 17.20 7.00 -18.93
C ARG A 361 15.69 6.80 -19.04
N ARG A 362 15.04 7.69 -19.78
CA ARG A 362 13.60 7.62 -20.09
C ARG A 362 13.29 6.42 -20.97
#